data_AF-A0AAD5B722-F1
#
_entry.id   AF-A0AAD5B722-F1
#
_cell.length_a   1.000
_cell.length_b   1.000
_cell.length_c   1.000
_cell.angle_alpha   90.00
_cell.angle_beta   90.00
_cell.angle_gamma   90.00
#
_symmetry.space_group_name_H-M   'P 1'
#
loop_
_entity.id
_entity.type
_entity.pdbx_description
1 polymer ?
#
loop_
_entity_poly.entity_id
_entity_poly.type
_entity_poly.pdbx_seq_one_letter_code
_entity_poly.pdbx_strand_id
1 'polypeptide(L)'
;VYPELQITNVVEANQPVSIQNWCKKGKRQCRSNGHIVVPYRCLVGEFVSDALLVPDKCKFLHQERMVMCESHLHWHTVAKESCGDRSMNLHDFGMLLPCGIDRFRGVEFVCCPMEEQRDSEAEEQEEANSDVWWGAAENEYTDSMTKQAPTAEQQELESATVDEEDDIGDDVEDAWENDEDGDGVEDDEEDDEDEDSINDHDSTEQASNVAMTTTTTTTTESIEEVVR
;
A
#
# COMPACT_ATOMS: atom_id res chain seq x y z
N VAL A 1 7.58 22.82 6.38
CA VAL A 1 8.08 22.58 5.00
C VAL A 1 7.25 23.36 4.00
N TYR A 2 5.91 23.37 4.11
CA TYR A 2 5.03 24.17 3.24
C TYR A 2 4.13 25.11 4.07
N PRO A 3 4.62 26.27 4.51
CA PRO A 3 3.82 27.19 5.34
C PRO A 3 2.73 27.92 4.57
N GLU A 4 2.90 28.11 3.25
CA GLU A 4 1.95 28.84 2.39
C GLU A 4 0.84 27.96 1.82
N LEU A 5 0.91 26.64 2.02
CA LEU A 5 -0.11 25.69 1.54
C LEU A 5 -0.97 25.24 2.72
N GLN A 6 -2.30 25.28 2.54
CA GLN A 6 -3.24 24.75 3.52
C GLN A 6 -3.30 23.22 3.42
N ILE A 7 -2.32 22.54 4.03
CA ILE A 7 -2.29 21.07 4.09
C ILE A 7 -3.38 20.59 5.04
N THR A 8 -4.35 19.85 4.52
CA THR A 8 -5.51 19.35 5.27
C THR A 8 -5.40 17.87 5.59
N ASN A 9 -4.71 17.10 4.75
CA ASN A 9 -4.53 15.67 4.94
C ASN A 9 -3.22 15.18 4.27
N VAL A 10 -2.88 13.92 4.48
CA VAL A 10 -1.76 13.23 3.86
C VAL A 10 -2.21 11.86 3.34
N VAL A 11 -1.51 11.36 2.33
CA VAL A 11 -1.75 10.03 1.77
C VAL A 11 -0.43 9.41 1.32
N GLU A 12 -0.24 8.10 1.51
CA GLU A 12 0.92 7.40 0.97
C GLU A 12 0.96 7.45 -0.57
N ALA A 13 2.15 7.55 -1.15
CA ALA A 13 2.32 7.45 -2.59
C ALA A 13 2.22 5.99 -3.07
N ASN A 14 1.67 5.80 -4.26
CA ASN A 14 1.47 4.46 -4.83
C ASN A 14 2.78 3.75 -5.19
N GLN A 15 3.86 4.50 -5.42
CA GLN A 15 5.16 3.96 -5.83
C GLN A 15 6.30 4.45 -4.93
N PRO A 16 7.28 3.57 -4.63
CA PRO A 16 8.47 3.98 -3.90
C PRO A 16 9.40 4.82 -4.78
N VAL A 17 10.12 5.75 -4.16
CA VAL A 17 11.11 6.60 -4.82
C VAL A 17 12.48 6.42 -4.18
N SER A 18 13.55 6.49 -4.99
CA SER A 18 14.92 6.47 -4.50
C SER A 18 15.42 7.89 -4.23
N ILE A 19 15.69 8.21 -2.97
CA ILE A 19 16.23 9.52 -2.57
C ILE A 19 17.70 9.36 -2.20
N GLN A 20 18.57 10.08 -2.89
CA GLN A 20 20.02 10.11 -2.69
C GLN A 20 20.41 11.19 -1.66
N ASN A 21 21.61 11.10 -1.09
CA ASN A 21 22.20 12.17 -0.27
C ASN A 21 21.35 12.60 0.95
N TRP A 22 20.84 11.64 1.73
CA TRP A 22 20.16 11.91 2.98
C TRP A 22 21.07 12.64 3.99
N CYS A 23 20.50 13.68 4.60
CA CYS A 23 21.18 14.50 5.58
C CYS A 23 20.98 13.96 6.99
N LYS A 24 22.07 13.67 7.71
CA LYS A 24 22.00 13.39 9.16
C LYS A 24 21.96 14.70 9.94
N LYS A 25 21.19 14.74 11.03
CA LYS A 25 21.07 15.91 11.90
C LYS A 25 22.45 16.42 12.32
N GLY A 26 22.68 17.73 12.16
CA GLY A 26 23.95 18.39 12.51
C GLY A 26 25.08 18.27 11.47
N LYS A 27 24.92 17.49 10.40
CA LYS A 27 25.92 17.43 9.31
C LYS A 27 25.57 18.42 8.19
N ARG A 28 26.56 19.21 7.77
CA ARG A 28 26.44 20.16 6.65
C ARG A 28 26.58 19.50 5.28
N GLN A 29 27.28 18.36 5.21
CA GLN A 29 27.46 17.60 3.98
C GLN A 29 26.62 16.33 4.04
N CYS A 30 25.68 16.21 3.10
CA CYS A 30 24.83 15.03 2.95
C CYS A 30 25.42 14.17 1.84
N ARG A 31 26.29 13.23 2.22
CA ARG A 31 26.87 12.21 1.34
C ARG A 31 26.50 10.85 1.91
N SER A 32 25.31 10.38 1.60
CA SER A 32 24.82 9.07 1.96
C SER A 32 24.43 8.30 0.71
N ASN A 33 24.38 6.99 0.85
CA ASN A 33 23.80 6.12 -0.16
C ASN A 33 22.30 6.43 -0.32
N GLY A 34 21.74 6.05 -1.48
CA GLY A 34 20.32 6.19 -1.75
C GLY A 34 19.48 5.26 -0.88
N HIS A 35 18.34 5.78 -0.43
CA HIS A 35 17.31 5.01 0.26
C HIS A 35 16.06 4.96 -0.61
N ILE A 36 15.46 3.78 -0.72
CA ILE A 36 14.16 3.59 -1.34
C ILE A 36 13.12 3.80 -0.24
N VAL A 37 12.24 4.78 -0.45
CA VAL A 37 11.19 5.15 0.52
C VAL A 37 9.88 5.36 -0.20
N VAL A 38 8.77 5.13 0.51
CA VAL A 38 7.44 5.53 0.03
C VAL A 38 7.13 6.90 0.64
N PRO A 39 7.04 7.97 -0.17
CA PRO A 39 6.78 9.30 0.34
C PRO A 39 5.28 9.48 0.64
N TYR A 40 4.97 10.40 1.55
CA TYR A 40 3.61 10.90 1.74
C TYR A 40 3.37 12.10 0.84
N ARG A 41 2.21 12.14 0.18
CA ARG A 41 1.70 13.29 -0.55
C ARG A 41 0.90 14.16 0.41
N CYS A 42 1.21 15.46 0.43
CA CYS A 42 0.45 16.44 1.20
C CYS A 42 -0.75 16.92 0.38
N LEU A 43 -1.96 16.67 0.88
CA LEU A 43 -3.20 17.09 0.24
C LEU A 43 -3.55 18.52 0.67
N VAL A 44 -3.87 19.38 -0.30
CA VAL A 44 -4.09 20.82 -0.09
C VAL A 44 -5.56 21.14 -0.21
N GLY A 45 -6.12 21.85 0.77
CA GLY A 45 -7.49 22.36 0.72
C GLY A 45 -8.57 21.28 0.87
N GLU A 46 -9.70 21.47 0.20
CA GLU A 46 -10.78 20.48 0.17
C GLU A 46 -10.34 19.23 -0.61
N PHE A 47 -10.78 18.07 -0.15
CA PHE A 47 -10.40 16.82 -0.80
C PHE A 47 -11.05 16.68 -2.17
N VAL A 48 -10.22 16.48 -3.18
CA VAL A 48 -10.60 16.09 -4.53
C VAL A 48 -9.87 14.80 -4.84
N SER A 49 -10.57 13.81 -5.37
CA SER A 49 -9.96 12.53 -5.72
C SER A 49 -8.99 12.68 -6.90
N ASP A 50 -8.07 11.73 -7.03
CA ASP A 50 -7.02 11.79 -8.05
C ASP A 50 -7.58 11.49 -9.44
N ALA A 51 -7.18 12.27 -10.44
CA ALA A 51 -7.58 11.99 -11.82
C ALA A 51 -6.75 10.83 -12.40
N LEU A 52 -7.28 9.60 -12.33
CA LEU A 52 -6.62 8.42 -12.89
C LEU A 52 -6.70 8.38 -14.42
N LEU A 53 -5.58 8.11 -15.07
CA LEU A 53 -5.53 7.88 -16.51
C LEU A 53 -6.03 6.46 -16.82
N VAL A 54 -6.87 6.34 -17.84
CA VAL A 54 -7.41 5.05 -18.28
C VAL A 54 -6.88 4.76 -19.68
N PRO A 55 -5.83 3.92 -19.83
CA PRO A 55 -5.33 3.51 -21.13
C PRO A 55 -6.36 2.68 -21.91
N ASP A 56 -6.11 2.50 -23.21
CA ASP A 56 -6.95 1.65 -24.05
C ASP A 56 -7.04 0.22 -23.51
N LYS A 57 -8.20 -0.41 -23.68
CA LYS A 57 -8.53 -1.76 -23.17
C LYS A 57 -8.59 -1.90 -21.64
N CYS A 58 -8.19 -0.88 -20.88
CA CYS A 58 -8.33 -0.86 -19.44
C CYS A 58 -9.74 -0.43 -19.01
N LYS A 59 -10.08 -0.72 -17.76
CA LYS A 59 -11.39 -0.41 -17.17
C LYS A 59 -11.20 0.38 -15.88
N PHE A 60 -11.88 1.52 -15.80
CA PHE A 60 -12.01 2.28 -14.56
C PHE A 60 -13.13 1.68 -13.70
N LEU A 61 -12.83 1.49 -12.42
CA LEU A 61 -13.71 0.92 -11.41
C LEU A 61 -13.54 1.71 -10.11
N HIS A 62 -14.53 1.64 -9.24
CA HIS A 62 -14.45 2.23 -7.91
C HIS A 62 -15.28 1.43 -6.92
N GLN A 63 -14.92 1.51 -5.64
CA GLN A 63 -15.63 0.88 -4.54
C GLN A 63 -15.65 1.81 -3.33
N GLU A 64 -16.85 2.04 -2.80
CA GLU A 64 -17.09 2.89 -1.64
C GLU A 64 -17.87 2.14 -0.55
N ARG A 65 -17.51 2.37 0.71
CA ARG A 65 -18.17 1.80 1.90
C ARG A 65 -18.27 2.86 2.98
N MET A 66 -19.43 3.54 3.05
CA MET A 66 -19.67 4.65 3.98
C MET A 66 -19.47 4.31 5.46
N VAL A 67 -19.67 3.05 5.86
CA VAL A 67 -19.54 2.61 7.26
C VAL A 67 -18.09 2.30 7.65
N MET A 68 -17.22 2.02 6.67
CA MET A 68 -15.81 1.68 6.91
C MET A 68 -14.92 2.92 6.82
N CYS A 69 -13.78 2.89 7.52
CA CYS A 69 -12.78 3.96 7.50
C CYS A 69 -11.38 3.35 7.61
N GLU A 70 -10.84 2.96 6.46
CA GLU A 70 -9.65 2.11 6.34
C GLU A 70 -8.45 2.87 5.79
N SER A 71 -7.26 2.29 5.95
CA SER A 71 -6.00 2.88 5.49
C SER A 71 -5.79 2.76 3.98
N HIS A 72 -4.81 3.51 3.45
CA HIS A 72 -4.39 3.44 2.05
C HIS A 72 -4.03 2.01 1.60
N LEU A 73 -3.27 1.28 2.42
CA LEU A 73 -2.86 -0.11 2.12
C LEU A 73 -4.04 -1.08 2.02
N HIS A 74 -5.07 -0.90 2.85
CA HIS A 74 -6.28 -1.73 2.78
C HIS A 74 -6.98 -1.53 1.43
N TRP A 75 -7.20 -0.27 1.06
CA TRP A 75 -7.86 0.09 -0.20
C TRP A 75 -7.04 -0.30 -1.43
N HIS A 76 -5.71 -0.24 -1.37
CA HIS A 76 -4.83 -0.81 -2.39
C HIS A 76 -5.04 -2.32 -2.56
N THR A 77 -5.15 -3.05 -1.46
CA THR A 77 -5.39 -4.51 -1.48
C THR A 77 -6.75 -4.82 -2.09
N VAL A 78 -7.80 -4.10 -1.70
CA VAL A 78 -9.16 -4.23 -2.26
C VAL A 78 -9.17 -3.97 -3.77
N ALA A 79 -8.50 -2.92 -4.23
CA ALA A 79 -8.39 -2.63 -5.67
C ALA A 79 -7.64 -3.74 -6.42
N LYS A 80 -6.53 -4.24 -5.85
CA LYS A 80 -5.73 -5.31 -6.44
C LYS A 80 -6.51 -6.62 -6.54
N GLU A 81 -7.22 -7.00 -5.49
CA GLU A 81 -8.08 -8.19 -5.47
C GLU A 81 -9.21 -8.06 -6.50
N SER A 82 -9.85 -6.89 -6.57
CA SER A 82 -10.95 -6.66 -7.53
C SER A 82 -10.51 -6.75 -9.00
N CYS A 83 -9.28 -6.32 -9.32
CA CYS A 83 -8.71 -6.57 -10.65
C CYS A 83 -8.35 -8.05 -10.86
N GLY A 84 -7.77 -8.70 -9.83
CA GLY A 84 -7.41 -10.12 -9.85
C GLY A 84 -8.60 -11.04 -10.11
N ASP A 85 -9.75 -10.78 -9.48
CA ASP A 85 -11.02 -11.49 -9.70
C ASP A 85 -11.49 -11.43 -11.17
N ARG A 86 -11.08 -10.39 -11.89
CA ARG A 86 -11.39 -10.17 -13.31
C ARG A 86 -10.28 -10.64 -14.24
N SER A 87 -9.27 -11.34 -13.72
CA SER A 87 -8.07 -11.76 -14.47
C SER A 87 -7.33 -10.59 -15.14
N MET A 88 -7.31 -9.43 -14.47
CA MET A 88 -6.64 -8.20 -14.90
C MET A 88 -5.64 -7.76 -13.83
N ASN A 89 -4.68 -6.91 -14.19
CA ASN A 89 -3.74 -6.30 -13.25
C ASN A 89 -4.20 -4.90 -12.84
N LEU A 90 -3.94 -4.55 -11.58
CA LEU A 90 -4.09 -3.19 -11.09
C LEU A 90 -3.04 -2.29 -11.75
N HIS A 91 -3.49 -1.29 -12.50
CA HIS A 91 -2.61 -0.33 -13.18
C HIS A 91 -2.35 0.90 -12.32
N ASP A 92 -3.41 1.56 -11.84
CA ASP A 92 -3.34 2.71 -10.95
C ASP A 92 -4.55 2.76 -10.01
N PHE A 93 -4.45 3.48 -8.90
CA PHE A 93 -5.53 3.64 -7.92
C PHE A 93 -5.44 4.97 -7.16
N GLY A 94 -6.58 5.43 -6.69
CA GLY A 94 -6.76 6.67 -5.93
C GLY A 94 -7.70 6.44 -4.77
N MET A 95 -7.52 7.19 -3.69
CA MET A 95 -8.38 7.11 -2.52
C MET A 95 -9.65 7.95 -2.70
N LEU A 96 -10.75 7.52 -2.09
CA LEU A 96 -12.03 8.23 -2.10
C LEU A 96 -12.52 8.53 -0.68
N LEU A 97 -13.21 9.67 -0.54
CA LEU A 97 -13.97 10.05 0.66
C LEU A 97 -13.13 9.96 1.94
N PRO A 98 -12.30 10.98 2.24
CA PRO A 98 -11.53 10.98 3.49
C PRO A 98 -12.46 10.97 4.69
N CYS A 99 -12.18 10.08 5.64
CA CYS A 99 -12.87 9.98 6.92
C CYS A 99 -11.98 10.31 8.11
N GLY A 100 -10.67 10.41 7.89
CA GLY A 100 -9.67 10.79 8.87
C GLY A 100 -8.34 11.12 8.22
N ILE A 101 -7.31 11.32 9.04
CA ILE A 101 -5.94 11.52 8.55
C ILE A 101 -5.44 10.18 8.00
N ASP A 102 -5.04 10.16 6.72
CA ASP A 102 -4.59 8.96 6.00
C ASP A 102 -5.61 7.79 6.06
N ARG A 103 -6.90 8.12 6.12
CA ARG A 103 -8.00 7.15 6.18
C ARG A 103 -9.15 7.55 5.26
N PHE A 104 -9.68 6.55 4.56
CA PHE A 104 -10.59 6.72 3.44
C PHE A 104 -11.75 5.72 3.51
N ARG A 105 -12.87 6.06 2.85
CA ARG A 105 -14.07 5.20 2.78
C ARG A 105 -14.21 4.50 1.44
N GLY A 106 -13.31 4.71 0.50
CA GLY A 106 -13.34 4.05 -0.79
C GLY A 106 -12.04 4.16 -1.57
N VAL A 107 -12.06 3.54 -2.73
CA VAL A 107 -10.97 3.51 -3.70
C VAL A 107 -11.52 3.57 -5.11
N GLU A 108 -10.87 4.32 -5.98
CA GLU A 108 -11.03 4.27 -7.43
C GLU A 108 -9.77 3.65 -8.04
N PHE A 109 -9.91 2.88 -9.11
CA PHE A 109 -8.79 2.12 -9.66
C PHE A 109 -9.01 1.74 -11.12
N VAL A 110 -7.91 1.49 -11.81
CA VAL A 110 -7.89 1.09 -13.21
C VAL A 110 -7.33 -0.33 -13.32
N CYS A 111 -8.13 -1.24 -13.87
CA CYS A 111 -7.67 -2.59 -14.19
C CYS A 111 -7.33 -2.68 -15.68
N CYS A 112 -6.13 -3.14 -15.99
CA CYS A 112 -5.68 -3.38 -17.35
C CYS A 112 -5.50 -4.89 -17.59
N PRO A 113 -5.81 -5.40 -18.79
CA PRO A 113 -5.42 -6.77 -19.15
C PRO A 113 -3.91 -6.91 -19.01
N MET A 114 -3.44 -8.10 -18.62
CA MET A 114 -2.02 -8.40 -18.58
C MET A 114 -1.52 -8.54 -20.03
N GLU A 115 -1.26 -7.42 -20.69
CA GLU A 115 -0.45 -7.43 -21.90
C GLU A 115 0.98 -7.74 -21.46
N GLU A 116 1.60 -8.75 -22.05
CA GLU A 116 3.04 -8.91 -21.96
C GLU A 116 3.65 -7.62 -22.50
N GLN A 117 4.06 -6.72 -21.60
CA GLN A 117 4.64 -5.42 -21.91
C GLN A 117 5.94 -5.60 -22.71
N ARG A 118 5.85 -5.84 -24.02
CA ARG A 118 7.02 -5.93 -24.93
C ARG A 118 6.78 -5.43 -26.35
N ASP A 119 5.53 -5.17 -26.77
CA ASP A 119 5.29 -4.96 -28.20
C ASP A 119 5.06 -3.49 -28.60
N SER A 120 5.00 -2.53 -27.67
CA SER A 120 4.85 -1.10 -28.02
C SER A 120 6.17 -0.34 -28.20
N GLU A 121 7.33 -0.96 -27.97
CA GLU A 121 8.66 -0.38 -28.24
C GLU A 121 9.43 -1.08 -29.37
N ALA A 122 8.89 -2.20 -29.91
CA ALA A 122 9.57 -3.01 -30.92
C ALA A 122 9.34 -2.56 -32.37
N GLU A 123 8.27 -1.79 -32.65
CA GLU A 123 7.92 -1.41 -34.03
C GLU A 123 8.70 -0.19 -34.58
N GLU A 124 9.49 0.53 -33.74
CA GLU A 124 10.27 1.68 -34.20
C GLU A 124 11.77 1.39 -34.45
N GLN A 125 12.25 0.16 -34.24
CA GLN A 125 13.68 -0.19 -34.40
C GLN A 125 14.01 -1.11 -35.59
N GLU A 126 13.03 -1.52 -36.40
CA GLU A 126 13.28 -2.45 -37.52
C GLU A 126 13.69 -1.81 -38.85
N GLU A 127 13.63 -0.48 -39.01
CA GLU A 127 13.98 0.18 -40.30
C GLU A 127 15.44 0.67 -40.42
N ALA A 128 16.32 0.45 -39.42
CA ALA A 128 17.66 1.07 -39.41
C ALA A 128 18.87 0.13 -39.21
N ASN A 129 18.76 -1.18 -39.45
CA ASN A 129 19.91 -2.10 -39.40
C ASN A 129 20.08 -2.89 -40.70
N SER A 130 20.30 -2.15 -41.79
CA SER A 130 20.83 -2.69 -43.06
C SER A 130 22.37 -2.57 -43.06
N ASP A 131 23.01 -3.66 -43.49
CA ASP A 131 24.37 -3.73 -44.05
C ASP A 131 25.60 -3.49 -43.14
N VAL A 132 26.03 -4.51 -42.37
CA VAL A 132 27.48 -4.72 -42.15
C VAL A 132 27.84 -6.20 -41.92
N TRP A 133 28.13 -6.92 -43.01
CA TRP A 133 28.71 -8.27 -42.98
C TRP A 133 30.22 -8.19 -42.71
N TRP A 134 30.64 -8.33 -41.46
CA TRP A 134 32.07 -8.40 -41.12
C TRP A 134 32.61 -9.83 -41.24
N GLY A 135 33.47 -10.04 -42.24
CA GLY A 135 34.68 -10.86 -42.12
C GLY A 135 34.52 -12.38 -42.19
N ALA A 136 34.55 -12.91 -43.41
CA ALA A 136 34.99 -14.28 -43.65
C ALA A 136 36.47 -14.42 -43.22
N ALA A 137 36.72 -15.30 -42.26
CA ALA A 137 38.02 -15.92 -42.02
C ALA A 137 38.39 -16.79 -43.22
N GLU A 138 39.68 -16.91 -43.56
CA GLU A 138 40.46 -18.16 -43.66
C GLU A 138 41.97 -17.81 -43.77
N ASN A 139 42.81 -18.39 -42.91
CA ASN A 139 43.97 -19.23 -43.27
C ASN A 139 44.94 -19.42 -42.08
N GLU A 140 45.05 -20.70 -41.68
CA GLU A 140 46.27 -21.47 -41.31
C GLU A 140 47.05 -20.93 -40.08
N TYR A 141 47.53 -21.70 -39.10
CA TYR A 141 48.46 -22.82 -39.13
C TYR A 141 48.47 -23.54 -37.75
N THR A 142 48.52 -24.88 -37.74
CA THR A 142 49.30 -25.78 -36.83
C THR A 142 49.22 -25.60 -35.31
N ASP A 143 49.24 -26.59 -34.42
CA ASP A 143 49.37 -28.05 -34.43
C ASP A 143 49.31 -28.50 -32.95
N SER A 144 48.91 -29.74 -32.74
CA SER A 144 49.19 -30.60 -31.59
C SER A 144 48.37 -30.46 -30.30
N MET A 145 47.70 -31.58 -30.05
CA MET A 145 46.81 -31.93 -28.96
C MET A 145 47.50 -32.88 -27.99
N THR A 146 47.51 -32.56 -26.69
CA THR A 146 47.69 -33.55 -25.60
C THR A 146 47.13 -32.93 -24.32
N LYS A 147 45.93 -33.34 -23.87
CA LYS A 147 45.62 -34.48 -22.97
C LYS A 147 45.70 -34.13 -21.47
N GLN A 148 44.56 -34.42 -20.82
CA GLN A 148 44.36 -34.91 -19.44
C GLN A 148 44.26 -33.91 -18.28
N ALA A 149 43.00 -33.68 -17.89
CA ALA A 149 42.32 -33.95 -16.60
C ALA A 149 43.13 -34.09 -15.27
N PRO A 150 42.49 -33.78 -14.13
CA PRO A 150 43.12 -33.26 -12.92
C PRO A 150 43.40 -34.34 -11.86
N THR A 151 44.32 -34.05 -10.95
CA THR A 151 44.44 -34.78 -9.68
C THR A 151 44.68 -33.81 -8.53
N ALA A 152 43.93 -34.07 -7.46
CA ALA A 152 43.98 -33.43 -6.15
C ALA A 152 45.31 -33.71 -5.43
N GLU A 153 45.73 -32.77 -4.58
CA GLU A 153 46.78 -32.97 -3.59
C GLU A 153 46.27 -32.56 -2.20
N GLN A 154 46.66 -33.38 -1.23
CA GLN A 154 46.35 -33.35 0.19
C GLN A 154 47.52 -32.71 0.98
N GLN A 155 47.30 -32.56 2.29
CA GLN A 155 48.26 -32.57 3.42
C GLN A 155 48.72 -31.24 4.04
N GLU A 156 48.05 -30.91 5.15
CA GLU A 156 48.53 -30.92 6.55
C GLU A 156 49.89 -30.29 6.97
N LEU A 157 49.78 -29.42 8.00
CA LEU A 157 50.47 -29.40 9.32
C LEU A 157 51.51 -28.28 9.66
N GLU A 158 51.25 -27.70 10.86
CA GLU A 158 52.13 -27.05 11.88
C GLU A 158 52.60 -25.58 11.75
N SER A 159 52.27 -24.76 12.76
CA SER A 159 53.14 -24.42 13.92
C SER A 159 52.65 -23.18 14.70
N ALA A 160 53.04 -23.11 15.96
CA ALA A 160 52.49 -22.27 17.04
C ALA A 160 53.12 -20.87 17.20
N THR A 161 52.37 -19.92 17.78
CA THR A 161 52.87 -18.95 18.80
C THR A 161 51.73 -18.41 19.66
N VAL A 162 52.06 -18.21 20.94
CA VAL A 162 51.28 -17.76 22.10
C VAL A 162 51.13 -16.23 22.12
N ASP A 163 49.98 -15.72 22.58
CA ASP A 163 49.86 -14.58 23.49
C ASP A 163 48.45 -14.59 24.11
N GLU A 164 48.37 -15.01 25.37
CA GLU A 164 47.27 -14.73 26.32
C GLU A 164 47.57 -13.35 26.93
N GLU A 165 46.58 -12.46 27.11
CA GLU A 165 46.22 -11.76 28.38
C GLU A 165 44.83 -11.10 28.24
N ASP A 166 44.07 -11.17 29.34
CA ASP A 166 42.63 -10.92 29.53
C ASP A 166 42.12 -9.47 29.40
N ASP A 167 40.83 -9.29 29.04
CA ASP A 167 39.91 -8.47 29.84
C ASP A 167 38.43 -8.91 29.67
N ILE A 168 37.71 -8.85 30.78
CA ILE A 168 36.45 -9.51 31.12
C ILE A 168 35.26 -8.58 30.92
N GLY A 169 34.16 -9.14 30.39
CA GLY A 169 32.79 -8.91 30.86
C GLY A 169 32.03 -7.66 30.37
N ASP A 170 31.02 -7.89 29.51
CA ASP A 170 29.65 -7.48 29.85
C ASP A 170 28.64 -8.35 29.09
N ASP A 171 28.01 -9.26 29.84
CA ASP A 171 26.80 -9.98 29.51
C ASP A 171 25.62 -9.00 29.51
N VAL A 172 24.79 -9.01 28.47
CA VAL A 172 23.35 -8.77 28.62
C VAL A 172 22.61 -9.51 27.53
N GLU A 173 22.23 -10.74 27.90
CA GLU A 173 21.14 -11.51 27.35
C GLU A 173 19.82 -10.89 27.84
N ASP A 174 19.13 -10.11 27.01
CA ASP A 174 17.73 -9.74 27.32
C ASP A 174 16.81 -10.85 26.84
N ALA A 175 16.64 -11.80 27.75
CA ALA A 175 15.56 -12.76 27.80
C ALA A 175 14.21 -12.04 27.85
N TRP A 176 13.30 -12.48 27.00
CA TRP A 176 11.92 -12.04 26.97
C TRP A 176 11.21 -12.58 28.21
N GLU A 177 10.94 -11.72 29.19
CA GLU A 177 10.06 -12.03 30.31
C GLU A 177 8.63 -12.20 29.78
N ASN A 178 8.21 -13.45 29.72
CA ASN A 178 6.85 -13.89 29.50
C ASN A 178 6.19 -14.02 30.87
N ASP A 179 5.52 -12.96 31.32
CA ASP A 179 4.70 -13.01 32.53
C ASP A 179 3.35 -13.65 32.21
N GLU A 180 3.19 -14.81 32.84
CA GLU A 180 2.03 -15.66 32.93
C GLU A 180 1.06 -15.08 33.96
N ASP A 181 -0.11 -14.62 33.53
CA ASP A 181 -1.28 -14.49 34.40
C ASP A 181 -2.40 -15.37 33.84
N GLY A 182 -2.41 -16.62 34.30
CA GLY A 182 -3.56 -17.50 34.27
C GLY A 182 -4.03 -17.74 35.70
N ASP A 183 -5.31 -17.49 35.97
CA ASP A 183 -6.29 -18.45 36.53
C ASP A 183 -7.51 -17.71 37.10
N GLY A 184 -8.69 -18.33 37.02
CA GLY A 184 -9.87 -17.90 37.76
C GLY A 184 -11.19 -17.96 36.99
N VAL A 185 -11.52 -19.11 36.42
CA VAL A 185 -12.93 -19.48 36.19
C VAL A 185 -13.58 -19.79 37.54
N GLU A 186 -14.57 -19.00 37.94
CA GLU A 186 -15.60 -19.46 38.87
C GLU A 186 -16.98 -19.15 38.25
N ASP A 187 -17.71 -20.24 38.03
CA ASP A 187 -19.13 -20.29 37.76
C ASP A 187 -19.90 -19.66 38.93
N ASP A 188 -20.89 -18.84 38.63
CA ASP A 188 -22.08 -18.69 39.47
C ASP A 188 -23.31 -18.73 38.55
N GLU A 189 -23.94 -19.89 38.53
CA GLU A 189 -25.31 -20.07 38.07
C GLU A 189 -26.32 -19.61 39.14
N GLU A 190 -27.56 -19.46 38.69
CA GLU A 190 -28.83 -19.50 39.41
C GLU A 190 -29.64 -18.19 39.49
N ASP A 191 -30.75 -18.26 38.76
CA ASP A 191 -32.11 -17.90 39.13
C ASP A 191 -32.47 -16.44 39.39
N ASP A 192 -33.38 -15.94 38.54
CA ASP A 192 -34.71 -15.55 39.02
C ASP A 192 -35.71 -15.68 37.86
N GLU A 193 -36.44 -16.81 37.88
CA GLU A 193 -37.76 -16.93 37.27
C GLU A 193 -38.74 -16.06 38.06
N ASP A 194 -39.42 -15.12 37.41
CA ASP A 194 -40.70 -14.59 37.91
C ASP A 194 -41.67 -14.44 36.73
N GLU A 195 -42.37 -15.54 36.47
CA GLU A 195 -43.65 -15.57 35.79
C GLU A 195 -44.73 -15.32 36.85
N ASP A 196 -45.49 -14.22 36.76
CA ASP A 196 -46.85 -14.23 37.31
C ASP A 196 -47.82 -13.17 36.75
N SER A 197 -48.86 -13.72 36.11
CA SER A 197 -50.27 -13.38 36.29
C SER A 197 -50.85 -12.05 35.75
N ILE A 198 -51.43 -12.19 34.54
CA ILE A 198 -52.83 -11.86 34.16
C ILE A 198 -53.53 -10.77 34.99
N ASN A 199 -53.88 -9.66 34.35
CA ASN A 199 -55.13 -8.95 34.67
C ASN A 199 -55.77 -8.36 33.40
N ASP A 200 -56.78 -9.07 32.88
CA ASP A 200 -57.76 -8.54 31.94
C ASP A 200 -58.82 -7.73 32.73
N HIS A 201 -58.92 -6.41 32.49
CA HIS A 201 -60.22 -5.73 32.40
C HIS A 201 -60.11 -4.34 31.75
N ASP A 202 -60.43 -4.31 30.45
CA ASP A 202 -61.36 -3.40 29.77
C ASP A 202 -61.74 -2.04 30.42
N SER A 203 -61.44 -0.94 29.72
CA SER A 203 -62.43 0.04 29.20
C SER A 203 -61.81 1.41 28.81
N THR A 204 -61.88 1.69 27.51
CA THR A 204 -62.28 2.94 26.83
C THR A 204 -61.69 4.34 27.20
N GLU A 205 -61.24 5.03 26.14
CA GLU A 205 -61.32 6.48 25.84
C GLU A 205 -60.01 7.29 25.70
N GLN A 206 -59.79 7.71 24.44
CA GLN A 206 -59.23 8.99 23.96
C GLN A 206 -57.85 9.47 24.45
N ALA A 207 -56.86 9.40 23.54
CA ALA A 207 -56.11 10.58 23.10
C ALA A 207 -55.35 10.28 21.81
N SER A 208 -55.82 10.91 20.74
CA SER A 208 -55.15 11.14 19.46
C SER A 208 -53.72 11.66 19.63
N ASN A 209 -52.74 11.02 19.00
CA ASN A 209 -51.50 11.68 18.57
C ASN A 209 -51.10 11.18 17.18
N VAL A 210 -51.35 12.06 16.22
CA VAL A 210 -51.01 11.96 14.80
C VAL A 210 -49.51 12.18 14.63
N ALA A 211 -48.92 11.37 13.75
CA ALA A 211 -47.54 11.47 13.30
C ALA A 211 -47.18 12.89 12.79
N MET A 212 -46.10 13.47 13.28
CA MET A 212 -45.52 14.70 12.70
C MET A 212 -44.64 14.32 11.50
N THR A 213 -45.13 14.62 10.30
CA THR A 213 -44.32 14.64 9.07
C THR A 213 -43.70 16.03 8.93
N THR A 214 -42.38 16.13 9.11
CA THR A 214 -41.64 17.38 8.89
C THR A 214 -41.52 17.64 7.39
N THR A 215 -42.16 18.70 6.90
CA THR A 215 -42.04 19.16 5.50
C THR A 215 -41.07 20.33 5.47
N THR A 216 -39.97 20.18 4.74
CA THR A 216 -38.97 21.24 4.51
C THR A 216 -39.42 22.10 3.32
N THR A 217 -39.65 23.39 3.55
CA THR A 217 -39.98 24.37 2.51
C THR A 217 -38.69 24.98 1.96
N THR A 218 -38.42 24.81 0.66
CA THR A 218 -37.35 25.51 -0.07
C THR A 218 -37.94 26.76 -0.72
N THR A 219 -37.43 27.94 -0.35
CA THR A 219 -37.75 29.21 -1.01
C THR A 219 -36.74 29.44 -2.14
N THR A 220 -37.19 29.47 -3.38
CA THR A 220 -36.38 29.91 -4.53
C THR A 220 -36.64 31.40 -4.78
N GLU A 221 -35.63 32.23 -4.51
CA GLU A 221 -35.65 33.64 -4.88
C GLU A 221 -35.25 33.77 -6.36
N SER A 222 -36.15 34.31 -7.17
CA SER A 222 -35.93 34.55 -8.60
C SER A 222 -35.37 35.96 -8.78
N ILE A 223 -34.17 36.08 -9.31
CA ILE A 223 -33.61 37.35 -9.80
C ILE A 223 -33.83 37.36 -11.30
N GLU A 224 -34.86 38.07 -11.77
CA GLU A 224 -35.00 38.41 -13.18
C GLU A 224 -34.47 39.82 -13.47
N GLU A 225 -33.65 39.81 -14.50
CA GLU A 225 -32.95 40.84 -15.25
C GLU A 225 -33.83 42.01 -15.69
N VAL A 226 -33.48 43.25 -15.32
CA VAL A 226 -34.07 44.46 -15.90
C VAL A 226 -33.25 44.85 -17.13
N VAL A 227 -33.79 44.53 -18.31
CA VAL A 227 -33.42 45.17 -19.58
C VAL A 227 -34.41 46.31 -19.85
N ARG A 228 -33.95 47.56 -19.66
CA ARG A 228 -34.20 48.73 -20.52
C ARG A 228 -33.49 49.97 -19.98
#